data_AF-A0AA37S9X9-F1
#
_entry.id   AF-A0AA37S9X9-F1
#
_cell.length_a   1.000
_cell.length_b   1.000
_cell.length_c   1.000
_cell.angle_alpha   90.00
_cell.angle_beta   90.00
_cell.angle_gamma   90.00
#
_symmetry.space_group_name_H-M   'P 1'
#
loop_
_entity.id
_entity.type
_entity.pdbx_description
1 polymer ?
#
loop_
_entity_poly.entity_id
_entity_poly.type
_entity_poly.pdbx_seq_one_letter_code
_entity_poly.pdbx_strand_id
1 'polypeptide(L)'
;MDKVICANGYKTHSMKFKSVLVGMFSVLCLAYGQATASEEAAYWPPASETFTDNNISINHVGSAMRYRDNHPIYIASLYTQDSFPNTAVLLSNDGSKELQLIIMDDSLSHRRFQRLLRNDLIITLNDDEYTKLQPEINALLASLKGKYHVGTLVSLNYDSLRNATIIKIDEERKTTINGKNIFNAMLKAMAGDRPPSRDFKDALLGFKTPVINMTEEQEVLLTQYMSNKLDGSTLIERNQHELAINNSVELAY
;
A
#
# COMPACT_ATOMS: atom_id res chain seq x y z
N MET A 1 -48.73 -20.16 -36.36
CA MET A 1 -48.72 -21.45 -37.07
C MET A 1 -48.98 -21.17 -38.53
N ASP A 2 -47.95 -21.17 -39.36
CA ASP A 2 -47.91 -21.88 -40.64
C ASP A 2 -46.51 -21.73 -41.25
N LYS A 3 -46.21 -22.62 -42.18
CA LYS A 3 -44.95 -23.32 -42.38
C LYS A 3 -44.51 -23.14 -43.86
N VAL A 4 -43.29 -23.60 -44.17
CA VAL A 4 -42.76 -23.98 -45.50
C VAL A 4 -42.19 -22.80 -46.33
N ILE A 5 -40.87 -22.62 -46.51
CA ILE A 5 -39.77 -23.35 -47.22
C ILE A 5 -39.83 -23.25 -48.77
N CYS A 6 -38.68 -22.85 -49.36
CA CYS A 6 -38.06 -23.17 -50.68
C CYS A 6 -37.59 -21.89 -51.40
N ALA A 7 -36.28 -21.59 -51.49
CA ALA A 7 -35.22 -22.19 -52.33
C ALA A 7 -35.07 -21.51 -53.72
N ASN A 8 -33.84 -21.07 -54.02
CA ASN A 8 -33.19 -20.80 -55.32
C ASN A 8 -32.35 -19.51 -55.22
N GLY A 9 -31.09 -19.42 -55.67
CA GLY A 9 -30.23 -20.36 -56.35
C GLY A 9 -28.85 -19.72 -56.47
N TYR A 10 -27.80 -20.50 -56.28
CA TYR A 10 -26.41 -20.09 -56.40
C TYR A 10 -26.06 -19.86 -57.87
N LYS A 11 -25.42 -18.72 -58.19
CA LYS A 11 -24.63 -18.56 -59.41
C LYS A 11 -23.17 -18.34 -59.04
N THR A 12 -22.38 -19.36 -59.32
CA THR A 12 -20.92 -19.31 -59.40
C THR A 12 -20.53 -18.71 -60.74
N HIS A 13 -19.71 -17.66 -60.74
CA HIS A 13 -18.88 -17.33 -61.90
C HIS A 13 -17.47 -17.03 -61.43
N SER A 14 -16.59 -17.99 -61.72
CA SER A 14 -15.15 -17.84 -61.69
C SER A 14 -14.73 -16.99 -62.89
N MET A 15 -14.00 -15.90 -62.66
CA MET A 15 -13.05 -15.37 -63.63
C MET A 15 -11.85 -14.79 -62.87
N LYS A 16 -10.71 -15.47 -62.97
CA LYS A 16 -9.39 -14.87 -62.80
C LYS A 16 -9.07 -14.13 -64.09
N PHE A 17 -8.44 -12.95 -64.03
CA PHE A 17 -7.20 -12.62 -64.77
C PHE A 17 -6.75 -11.17 -64.53
N LYS A 18 -5.45 -11.06 -64.22
CA LYS A 18 -4.49 -9.98 -64.53
C LYS A 18 -4.58 -8.62 -63.82
N SER A 19 -3.66 -8.50 -62.86
CA SER A 19 -2.88 -7.33 -62.43
C SER A 19 -2.54 -6.30 -63.52
N VAL A 20 -2.80 -5.00 -63.23
CA VAL A 20 -1.88 -3.85 -63.45
C VAL A 20 -2.17 -2.76 -62.39
N LEU A 21 -1.06 -2.14 -62.01
CA LEU A 21 -0.66 -1.16 -60.98
C LEU A 21 -1.36 0.23 -60.98
N VAL A 22 -1.27 0.89 -59.81
CA VAL A 22 -1.23 2.36 -59.53
C VAL A 22 -2.52 3.08 -59.12
N GLY A 23 -2.47 3.67 -57.91
CA GLY A 23 -3.39 4.70 -57.40
C GLY A 23 -3.56 4.57 -55.88
N MET A 24 -2.52 4.79 -55.07
CA MET A 24 -2.34 6.05 -54.34
C MET A 24 -3.64 6.53 -53.67
N PHE A 25 -3.91 6.09 -52.45
CA PHE A 25 -4.61 6.80 -51.36
C PHE A 25 -4.90 5.81 -50.23
N SER A 26 -4.13 5.86 -49.16
CA SER A 26 -4.67 5.73 -47.79
C SER A 26 -3.52 6.02 -46.84
N VAL A 27 -3.53 7.26 -46.34
CA VAL A 27 -2.84 7.63 -45.11
C VAL A 27 -3.46 6.78 -44.01
N LEU A 28 -2.82 5.66 -43.69
CA LEU A 28 -3.11 4.92 -42.47
C LEU A 28 -2.51 5.75 -41.33
N CYS A 29 -3.27 6.76 -40.87
CA CYS A 29 -3.10 7.31 -39.54
C CYS A 29 -3.29 6.15 -38.57
N LEU A 30 -2.18 5.51 -38.20
CA LEU A 30 -2.06 4.91 -36.87
C LEU A 30 -2.20 6.08 -35.90
N ALA A 31 -3.44 6.43 -35.61
CA ALA A 31 -3.78 7.04 -34.35
C ALA A 31 -3.40 5.99 -33.31
N TYR A 32 -2.13 6.01 -32.91
CA TYR A 32 -1.79 5.68 -31.55
C TYR A 32 -2.63 6.65 -30.72
N GLY A 33 -3.80 6.17 -30.30
CA GLY A 33 -4.47 6.71 -29.16
C GLY A 33 -3.47 6.59 -28.04
N GLN A 34 -2.74 7.67 -27.77
CA GLN A 34 -2.18 7.84 -26.46
C GLN A 34 -3.40 7.84 -25.57
N ALA A 35 -3.59 6.72 -24.86
CA ALA A 35 -4.40 6.74 -23.65
C ALA A 35 -3.76 7.85 -22.82
N THR A 36 -4.39 9.02 -22.84
CA THR A 36 -4.11 10.06 -21.87
C THR A 36 -4.39 9.38 -20.54
N ALA A 37 -3.32 8.98 -19.85
CA ALA A 37 -3.38 8.70 -18.42
C ALA A 37 -4.13 9.89 -17.85
N SER A 38 -5.38 9.64 -17.46
CA SER A 38 -6.16 10.60 -16.69
C SER A 38 -5.27 11.07 -15.56
N GLU A 39 -5.34 12.36 -15.21
CA GLU A 39 -4.84 12.91 -13.94
C GLU A 39 -5.44 12.08 -12.78
N GLU A 40 -4.82 10.95 -12.52
CA GLU A 40 -5.09 10.08 -11.41
C GLU A 40 -4.35 10.75 -10.27
N ALA A 41 -5.10 11.52 -9.48
CA ALA A 41 -4.61 12.18 -8.27
C ALA A 41 -3.61 11.26 -7.58
N ALA A 42 -2.38 11.74 -7.36
CA ALA A 42 -1.25 10.97 -6.86
C ALA A 42 -1.67 10.10 -5.67
N TYR A 43 -2.02 8.84 -5.97
CA TYR A 43 -2.65 7.94 -5.02
C TYR A 43 -1.52 7.29 -4.25
N TRP A 44 -1.36 7.68 -2.99
CA TRP A 44 -0.30 7.17 -2.15
C TRP A 44 -0.87 6.29 -1.01
N PRO A 45 -0.28 5.10 -0.79
CA PRO A 45 0.78 4.43 -1.57
C PRO A 45 0.35 3.95 -2.96
N PRO A 46 1.32 3.71 -3.87
CA PRO A 46 1.06 3.21 -5.21
C PRO A 46 0.27 1.91 -5.13
N ALA A 47 -0.81 1.85 -5.90
CA ALA A 47 -1.79 0.77 -5.90
C ALA A 47 -1.25 -0.60 -6.35
N SER A 48 0.04 -0.70 -6.69
CA SER A 48 0.60 -1.85 -7.41
C SER A 48 2.01 -2.27 -6.97
N GLU A 49 2.41 -2.03 -5.72
CA GLU A 49 3.63 -2.66 -5.21
C GLU A 49 3.31 -4.05 -4.68
N THR A 50 3.54 -5.05 -5.53
CA THR A 50 3.72 -6.42 -5.06
C THR A 50 5.08 -6.50 -4.37
N PHE A 51 5.08 -6.49 -3.05
CA PHE A 51 6.30 -6.75 -2.29
C PHE A 51 6.55 -8.26 -2.22
N THR A 52 7.81 -8.64 -2.37
CA THR A 52 8.27 -10.00 -2.10
C THR A 52 9.07 -9.97 -0.79
N ASP A 53 8.41 -10.18 0.35
CA ASP A 53 9.10 -10.49 1.61
C ASP A 53 9.17 -12.02 1.72
N ASN A 54 10.39 -12.58 1.68
CA ASN A 54 10.64 -14.04 1.74
C ASN A 54 9.91 -14.88 0.65
N ASN A 55 9.85 -14.43 -0.60
CA ASN A 55 9.14 -15.09 -1.72
C ASN A 55 7.61 -15.12 -1.62
N ILE A 56 7.00 -14.34 -0.72
CA ILE A 56 5.54 -14.22 -0.65
C ILE A 56 5.12 -12.92 -1.35
N SER A 57 4.31 -13.06 -2.39
CA SER A 57 3.66 -11.95 -3.08
C SER A 57 2.47 -11.45 -2.26
N ILE A 58 2.49 -10.17 -1.87
CA ILE A 58 1.36 -9.48 -1.25
C ILE A 58 0.87 -8.35 -2.15
N ASN A 59 -0.45 -8.24 -2.31
CA ASN A 59 -1.11 -7.26 -3.17
C ASN A 59 -1.68 -6.12 -2.32
N HIS A 60 -1.61 -4.89 -2.84
CA HIS A 60 -2.27 -3.75 -2.20
C HIS A 60 -3.79 -3.91 -2.24
N VAL A 61 -4.45 -3.61 -1.11
CA VAL A 61 -5.91 -3.65 -0.97
C VAL A 61 -6.50 -2.24 -1.01
N GLY A 62 -5.93 -1.34 -0.22
CA GLY A 62 -6.48 -0.01 -0.03
C GLY A 62 -5.64 0.83 0.93
N SER A 63 -5.95 2.13 0.97
CA SER A 63 -5.20 3.12 1.72
C SER A 63 -6.16 4.12 2.35
N ALA A 64 -5.86 4.57 3.58
CA ALA A 64 -6.70 5.51 4.30
C ALA A 64 -5.86 6.51 5.10
N MET A 65 -6.22 7.78 5.02
CA MET A 65 -5.60 8.84 5.83
C MET A 65 -6.32 8.97 7.17
N ARG A 66 -5.56 8.98 8.28
CA ARG A 66 -6.09 9.32 9.59
C ARG A 66 -5.86 10.79 9.91
N TYR A 67 -6.91 11.44 10.40
CA TYR A 67 -6.88 12.82 10.86
C TYR A 67 -7.09 12.94 12.38
N ARG A 68 -6.60 14.02 12.96
CA ARG A 68 -7.00 14.54 14.28
C ARG A 68 -7.16 16.05 14.16
N ASP A 69 -8.34 16.57 14.48
CA ASP A 69 -8.63 18.01 14.39
C ASP A 69 -8.25 18.61 13.02
N ASN A 70 -8.61 17.90 11.94
CA ASN A 70 -8.25 18.19 10.53
C ASN A 70 -6.75 18.16 10.19
N HIS A 71 -5.88 17.75 11.12
CA HIS A 71 -4.45 17.52 10.85
C HIS A 71 -4.21 16.05 10.48
N PRO A 72 -3.58 15.73 9.33
CA PRO A 72 -3.26 14.35 8.96
C PRO A 72 -2.15 13.82 9.87
N ILE A 73 -2.35 12.62 10.40
CA ILE A 73 -1.44 11.98 11.36
C ILE A 73 -0.61 10.89 10.69
N TYR A 74 -1.28 10.00 9.94
CA TYR A 74 -0.62 8.95 9.17
C TYR A 74 -1.51 8.45 8.05
N ILE A 75 -0.90 7.79 7.08
CA ILE A 75 -1.57 7.00 6.03
C ILE A 75 -1.44 5.54 6.42
N ALA A 76 -2.57 4.83 6.48
CA ALA A 76 -2.60 3.39 6.67
C ALA A 76 -2.83 2.69 5.34
N SER A 77 -2.10 1.63 5.10
CA SER A 77 -2.16 0.88 3.85
C SER A 77 -2.14 -0.62 4.14
N LEU A 78 -3.04 -1.35 3.50
CA LEU A 78 -3.21 -2.77 3.72
C LEU A 78 -2.76 -3.55 2.49
N TYR A 79 -1.96 -4.59 2.74
CA TYR A 79 -1.49 -5.52 1.73
C TYR A 79 -1.80 -6.95 2.15
N THR A 80 -2.18 -7.79 1.19
CA THR A 80 -2.62 -9.15 1.45
C THR A 80 -2.20 -10.10 0.34
N GLN A 81 -1.84 -11.33 0.73
CA GLN A 81 -1.53 -12.38 -0.25
C GLN A 81 -2.74 -12.76 -1.12
N ASP A 82 -3.90 -12.96 -0.48
CA ASP A 82 -5.14 -13.36 -1.16
C ASP A 82 -6.07 -12.15 -1.38
N SER A 83 -6.96 -12.25 -2.38
CA SER A 83 -8.08 -11.32 -2.55
C SER A 83 -9.26 -11.74 -1.65
N PHE A 84 -10.03 -10.76 -1.18
CA PHE A 84 -11.13 -11.02 -0.25
C PHE A 84 -12.44 -10.36 -0.67
N PRO A 85 -13.58 -11.06 -0.55
CA PRO A 85 -14.88 -10.49 -0.90
C PRO A 85 -15.45 -9.59 0.20
N ASN A 86 -14.95 -9.66 1.44
CA ASN A 86 -15.38 -8.84 2.57
C ASN A 86 -14.38 -8.84 3.74
N THR A 87 -14.62 -7.97 4.72
CA THR A 87 -13.77 -7.78 5.91
C THR A 87 -13.70 -8.98 6.83
N ALA A 88 -14.77 -9.75 6.97
CA ALA A 88 -14.79 -10.90 7.86
C ALA A 88 -13.83 -11.98 7.34
N VAL A 89 -13.82 -12.20 6.02
CA VAL A 89 -12.87 -13.13 5.38
C VAL A 89 -11.44 -12.63 5.55
N LEU A 90 -11.17 -11.36 5.28
CA LEU A 90 -9.85 -10.73 5.47
C LEU A 90 -9.28 -10.95 6.88
N LEU A 91 -10.10 -10.73 7.92
CA LEU A 91 -9.69 -10.88 9.34
C LEU A 91 -9.46 -12.34 9.73
N SER A 92 -10.24 -13.26 9.16
CA SER A 92 -10.18 -14.70 9.48
C SER A 92 -9.07 -15.45 8.74
N ASN A 93 -8.69 -14.97 7.55
CA ASN A 93 -7.73 -15.63 6.66
C ASN A 93 -6.33 -15.78 7.30
N ASP A 94 -5.67 -16.88 6.99
CA ASP A 94 -4.35 -17.26 7.54
C ASP A 94 -3.15 -16.90 6.65
N GLY A 95 -3.39 -16.34 5.46
CA GLY A 95 -2.34 -15.89 4.54
C GLY A 95 -1.55 -14.70 5.08
N SER A 96 -0.37 -14.48 4.50
CA SER A 96 0.49 -13.37 4.90
C SER A 96 -0.15 -12.02 4.57
N LYS A 97 0.02 -11.05 5.48
CA LYS A 97 -0.59 -9.73 5.40
C LYS A 97 0.34 -8.67 5.95
N GLU A 98 0.26 -7.46 5.43
CA GLU A 98 1.04 -6.33 5.94
C GLU A 98 0.17 -5.10 6.11
N LEU A 99 0.35 -4.43 7.24
CA LEU A 99 -0.23 -3.14 7.55
C LEU A 99 0.90 -2.13 7.66
N GLN A 100 0.88 -1.13 6.79
CA GLN A 100 1.85 -0.04 6.78
C GLN A 100 1.21 1.24 7.31
N LEU A 101 1.96 1.98 8.12
CA LEU A 101 1.57 3.26 8.69
C LEU A 101 2.69 4.27 8.38
N ILE A 102 2.39 5.25 7.53
CA ILE A 102 3.35 6.27 7.11
C ILE A 102 3.01 7.57 7.82
N ILE A 103 3.94 8.05 8.64
CA ILE A 103 3.71 9.24 9.48
C ILE A 103 3.62 10.49 8.61
N MET A 104 2.62 11.34 8.87
CA MET A 104 2.36 12.61 8.16
C MET A 104 2.43 13.84 9.08
N ASP A 105 2.51 13.62 10.39
CA ASP A 105 2.64 14.67 11.40
C ASP A 105 4.05 14.68 11.97
N ASP A 106 4.86 15.68 11.58
CA ASP A 106 6.24 15.83 12.06
C ASP A 106 6.32 16.11 13.57
N SER A 107 5.22 16.55 14.18
CA SER A 107 5.13 16.77 15.63
C SER A 107 4.74 15.51 16.41
N LEU A 108 4.52 14.39 15.72
CA LEU A 108 4.07 13.14 16.32
C LEU A 108 5.20 12.44 17.07
N SER A 109 5.33 12.74 18.36
CA SER A 109 6.23 11.96 19.22
C SER A 109 5.83 10.49 19.31
N HIS A 110 6.80 9.61 19.55
CA HIS A 110 6.53 8.19 19.72
C HIS A 110 5.53 7.86 20.85
N ARG A 111 5.53 8.65 21.93
CA ARG A 111 4.58 8.48 23.05
C ARG A 111 3.15 8.80 22.61
N ARG A 112 2.97 9.84 21.79
CA ARG A 112 1.66 10.20 21.24
C ARG A 112 1.17 9.12 20.28
N PHE A 113 2.04 8.55 19.46
CA PHE A 113 1.69 7.46 18.55
C PHE A 113 1.34 6.18 19.30
N GLN A 114 2.15 5.76 20.27
CA GLN A 114 1.86 4.62 21.15
C GLN A 114 0.51 4.77 21.86
N ARG A 115 0.21 5.97 22.38
CA ARG A 115 -1.08 6.26 23.03
C ARG A 115 -2.24 6.17 22.04
N LEU A 116 -2.06 6.67 20.82
CA LEU A 116 -3.06 6.59 19.76
C LEU A 116 -3.41 5.12 19.47
N LEU A 117 -2.40 4.28 19.18
CA LEU A 117 -2.64 2.87 18.87
C LEU A 117 -3.20 2.09 20.07
N ARG A 118 -2.71 2.37 21.29
CA ARG A 118 -3.25 1.76 22.51
C ARG A 118 -4.73 2.07 22.69
N ASN A 119 -5.13 3.32 22.47
CA ASN A 119 -6.53 3.73 22.61
C ASN A 119 -7.42 3.00 21.60
N ASP A 120 -6.97 2.87 20.36
CA ASP A 120 -7.73 2.14 19.33
C ASP A 120 -7.93 0.67 19.72
N LEU A 121 -6.89 0.03 20.27
CA LEU A 121 -6.96 -1.34 20.76
C LEU A 121 -7.92 -1.48 21.94
N ILE A 122 -7.88 -0.56 22.91
CA ILE A 122 -8.79 -0.57 24.08
C ILE A 122 -10.25 -0.43 23.64
N ILE A 123 -10.53 0.44 22.67
CA ILE A 123 -11.91 0.64 22.18
C ILE A 123 -12.41 -0.59 21.43
N THR A 124 -11.51 -1.30 20.74
CA THR A 124 -11.84 -2.39 19.82
C THR A 124 -11.98 -3.74 20.51
N LEU A 125 -11.08 -4.03 21.45
CA LEU A 125 -11.02 -5.31 22.15
C LEU A 125 -11.94 -5.29 23.38
N ASN A 126 -12.54 -6.43 23.72
CA ASN A 126 -13.17 -6.58 25.04
C ASN A 126 -12.11 -6.82 26.12
N ASP A 127 -12.51 -6.74 27.40
CA ASP A 127 -11.59 -6.84 28.54
C ASP A 127 -10.79 -8.15 28.57
N ASP A 128 -11.43 -9.28 28.21
CA ASP A 128 -10.79 -10.59 28.16
C ASP A 128 -9.77 -10.68 27.02
N GLU A 129 -10.12 -10.19 25.83
CA GLU A 129 -9.23 -10.11 24.67
C GLU A 129 -8.02 -9.22 24.98
N TYR A 130 -8.28 -8.03 25.55
CA TYR A 130 -7.24 -7.06 25.90
C TYR A 130 -6.28 -7.62 26.95
N THR A 131 -6.81 -8.26 27.99
CA THR A 131 -6.01 -8.88 29.07
C THR A 131 -5.14 -10.00 28.51
N LYS A 132 -5.70 -10.87 27.66
CA LYS A 132 -4.95 -11.98 27.04
C LYS A 132 -3.83 -11.48 26.12
N LEU A 133 -4.07 -10.41 25.37
CA LEU A 133 -3.10 -9.82 24.44
C LEU A 133 -2.17 -8.78 25.06
N GLN A 134 -2.28 -8.54 26.37
CA GLN A 134 -1.53 -7.50 27.04
C GLN A 134 -0.01 -7.61 26.83
N PRO A 135 0.62 -8.81 26.87
CA PRO A 135 2.04 -8.97 26.59
C PRO A 135 2.42 -8.53 25.17
N GLU A 136 1.67 -8.96 24.16
CA GLU A 136 1.92 -8.64 22.75
C GLU A 136 1.66 -7.16 22.46
N ILE A 137 0.62 -6.58 23.05
CA ILE A 137 0.35 -5.14 22.97
C ILE A 137 1.51 -4.34 23.56
N ASN A 138 2.05 -4.76 24.70
CA ASN A 138 3.18 -4.08 25.30
C ASN A 138 4.46 -4.24 24.46
N ALA A 139 4.69 -5.41 23.87
CA ALA A 139 5.82 -5.64 22.96
C ALA A 139 5.72 -4.77 21.70
N LEU A 140 4.53 -4.71 21.08
CA LEU A 140 4.25 -3.82 19.96
C LEU A 140 4.54 -2.37 20.35
N LEU A 141 3.96 -1.86 21.43
CA LEU A 141 4.13 -0.46 21.80
C LEU A 141 5.58 -0.16 22.17
N ALA A 142 6.29 -1.06 22.84
CA ALA A 142 7.70 -0.88 23.17
C ALA A 142 8.62 -0.82 21.93
N SER A 143 8.26 -1.52 20.85
CA SER A 143 9.04 -1.50 19.59
C SER A 143 8.88 -0.19 18.82
N LEU A 144 7.81 0.57 19.10
CA LEU A 144 7.52 1.87 18.51
C LEU A 144 8.29 3.03 19.16
N LYS A 145 9.43 2.78 19.82
CA LYS A 145 10.29 3.85 20.32
C LYS A 145 11.14 4.39 19.17
N GLY A 146 11.29 5.71 19.10
CA GLY A 146 12.12 6.34 18.08
C GLY A 146 11.78 7.81 17.89
N LYS A 147 12.44 8.42 16.91
CA LYS A 147 12.06 9.71 16.34
C LYS A 147 11.22 9.43 15.10
N TYR A 148 10.10 10.12 14.99
CA TYR A 148 9.26 10.09 13.80
C TYR A 148 9.40 11.41 13.08
N HIS A 149 9.40 11.32 11.76
CA HIS A 149 9.33 12.43 10.83
C HIS A 149 8.30 12.11 9.76
N VAL A 150 7.88 13.10 8.99
CA VAL A 150 7.03 12.85 7.81
C VAL A 150 7.72 11.83 6.89
N GLY A 151 6.97 10.80 6.51
CA GLY A 151 7.48 9.69 5.69
C GLY A 151 7.97 8.47 6.48
N THR A 152 8.17 8.56 7.80
CA THR A 152 8.58 7.38 8.59
C THR A 152 7.59 6.23 8.40
N LEU A 153 8.08 5.08 7.95
CA LEU A 153 7.27 3.89 7.71
C LEU A 153 7.32 2.96 8.92
N VAL A 154 6.16 2.73 9.53
CA VAL A 154 5.97 1.67 10.52
C VAL A 154 5.19 0.54 9.86
N SER A 155 5.74 -0.67 9.80
CA SER A 155 5.03 -1.83 9.25
C SER A 155 4.84 -2.95 10.26
N LEU A 156 3.66 -3.57 10.21
CA LEU A 156 3.32 -4.80 10.90
C LEU A 156 3.05 -5.85 9.83
N ASN A 157 3.95 -6.82 9.69
CA ASN A 157 3.86 -7.88 8.70
C ASN A 157 3.57 -9.21 9.41
N TYR A 158 2.42 -9.82 9.16
CA TYR A 158 2.16 -11.20 9.57
C TYR A 158 2.68 -12.15 8.50
N ASP A 159 3.70 -12.92 8.87
CA ASP A 159 4.28 -14.00 8.08
C ASP A 159 3.62 -15.32 8.46
N SER A 160 2.81 -15.84 7.55
CA SER A 160 2.07 -17.09 7.72
C SER A 160 2.96 -18.34 7.78
N LEU A 161 4.12 -18.33 7.10
CA LEU A 161 5.04 -19.47 7.09
C LEU A 161 5.75 -19.62 8.44
N ARG A 162 6.08 -18.50 9.07
CA ARG A 162 6.71 -18.47 10.40
C ARG A 162 5.70 -18.37 11.54
N ASN A 163 4.43 -18.17 11.23
CA ASN A 163 3.36 -17.87 12.17
C ASN A 163 3.80 -16.77 13.17
N ALA A 164 4.26 -15.64 12.63
CA ALA A 164 4.80 -14.54 13.43
C ALA A 164 4.46 -13.17 12.83
N THR A 165 4.25 -12.19 13.70
CA THR A 165 4.10 -10.77 13.33
C THR A 165 5.43 -10.04 13.53
N ILE A 166 6.00 -9.53 12.45
CA ILE A 166 7.25 -8.77 12.42
C ILE A 166 6.92 -7.28 12.40
N ILE A 167 7.55 -6.50 13.28
CA ILE A 167 7.38 -5.04 13.31
C ILE A 167 8.68 -4.37 12.86
N LYS A 168 8.57 -3.49 11.86
CA LYS A 168 9.68 -2.71 11.30
C LYS A 168 9.40 -1.21 11.42
N ILE A 169 10.46 -0.41 11.54
CA ILE A 169 10.44 1.05 11.36
C ILE A 169 11.54 1.39 10.37
N ASP A 170 11.20 2.06 9.26
CA ASP A 170 12.12 2.38 8.16
C ASP A 170 13.00 1.16 7.79
N GLU A 171 12.34 0.02 7.56
CA GLU A 171 12.94 -1.29 7.21
C GLU A 171 13.72 -2.00 8.33
N GLU A 172 14.12 -1.30 9.38
CA GLU A 172 14.77 -1.90 10.54
C GLU A 172 13.78 -2.73 11.36
N ARG A 173 14.03 -4.03 11.47
CA ARG A 173 13.25 -4.93 12.33
C ARG A 173 13.43 -4.55 13.79
N LYS A 174 12.35 -4.12 14.44
CA LYS A 174 12.34 -3.74 15.87
C LYS A 174 11.97 -4.89 16.78
N THR A 175 11.01 -5.73 16.37
CA THR A 175 10.64 -6.92 17.15
C THR A 175 9.90 -7.95 16.30
N THR A 176 9.78 -9.16 16.83
CA THR A 176 8.98 -10.26 16.29
C THR A 176 8.09 -10.79 17.42
N ILE A 177 6.79 -10.89 17.16
CA ILE A 177 5.78 -11.39 18.09
C ILE A 177 5.20 -12.68 17.52
N ASN A 178 5.03 -13.70 18.33
CA ASN A 178 4.49 -14.99 17.87
C ASN A 178 3.00 -14.86 17.51
N GLY A 179 2.62 -15.49 16.41
CA GLY A 179 1.24 -15.57 15.93
C GLY A 179 0.71 -14.32 15.26
N LYS A 180 -0.53 -14.44 14.76
CA LYS A 180 -1.29 -13.36 14.10
C LYS A 180 -2.11 -12.49 15.05
N ASN A 181 -2.23 -12.85 16.33
CA ASN A 181 -3.25 -12.24 17.19
C ASN A 181 -3.08 -10.72 17.35
N ILE A 182 -1.84 -10.25 17.51
CA ILE A 182 -1.56 -8.82 17.60
C ILE A 182 -1.81 -8.09 16.26
N PHE A 183 -1.44 -8.72 15.14
CA PHE A 183 -1.76 -8.20 13.81
C PHE A 183 -3.28 -8.09 13.62
N ASN A 184 -4.02 -9.15 13.94
CA ASN A 184 -5.47 -9.19 13.86
C ASN A 184 -6.13 -8.15 14.78
N ALA A 185 -5.60 -7.94 15.98
CA ALA A 185 -6.10 -6.90 16.89
C ALA A 185 -5.93 -5.50 16.28
N MET A 186 -4.76 -5.22 15.68
CA MET A 186 -4.49 -3.95 15.00
C MET A 186 -5.37 -3.78 13.75
N LEU A 187 -5.53 -4.82 12.94
CA LEU A 187 -6.40 -4.78 11.77
C LEU A 187 -7.87 -4.63 12.17
N LYS A 188 -8.32 -5.31 13.23
CA LYS A 188 -9.67 -5.13 13.82
C LYS A 188 -9.88 -3.69 14.27
N ALA A 189 -8.85 -3.03 14.82
CA ALA A 189 -8.94 -1.64 15.25
C ALA A 189 -9.04 -0.63 14.10
N MET A 190 -8.62 -1.02 12.89
CA MET A 190 -8.62 -0.16 11.71
C MET A 190 -9.77 -0.45 10.74
N ALA A 191 -10.16 -1.72 10.59
CA ALA A 191 -11.12 -2.19 9.59
C ALA A 191 -12.27 -3.02 10.19
N GLY A 192 -12.32 -3.19 11.51
CA GLY A 192 -13.38 -3.92 12.21
C GLY A 192 -14.63 -3.06 12.47
N ASP A 193 -15.24 -3.27 13.63
CA ASP A 193 -16.52 -2.63 14.00
C ASP A 193 -16.35 -1.20 14.54
N ARG A 194 -15.17 -0.89 15.09
CA ARG A 194 -14.85 0.41 15.68
C ARG A 194 -13.61 1.06 15.04
N PRO A 195 -13.62 1.29 13.71
CA PRO A 195 -12.52 1.95 13.03
C PRO A 195 -12.45 3.45 13.42
N PRO A 196 -11.33 4.15 13.11
CA PRO A 196 -11.22 5.59 13.32
C PRO A 196 -12.37 6.40 12.70
N SER A 197 -12.82 5.99 11.52
CA SER A 197 -14.06 6.47 10.90
C SER A 197 -14.55 5.43 9.88
N ARG A 198 -15.81 5.55 9.45
CA ARG A 198 -16.35 4.71 8.37
C ARG A 198 -15.61 4.94 7.05
N ASP A 199 -15.35 6.21 6.72
CA ASP A 199 -14.59 6.57 5.51
C ASP A 199 -13.16 6.01 5.55
N PHE A 200 -12.51 6.02 6.71
CA PHE A 200 -11.19 5.41 6.89
C PHE A 200 -11.24 3.91 6.61
N LYS A 201 -12.24 3.20 7.15
CA LYS A 201 -12.43 1.77 6.90
C LYS A 201 -12.69 1.48 5.41
N ASP A 202 -13.63 2.19 4.80
CA ASP A 202 -14.02 1.96 3.40
C ASP A 202 -12.84 2.24 2.46
N ALA A 203 -12.01 3.26 2.76
CA ALA A 203 -10.81 3.57 2.01
C ALA A 203 -9.68 2.52 2.19
N LEU A 204 -9.44 2.08 3.43
CA LEU A 204 -8.42 1.07 3.74
C LEU A 204 -8.73 -0.29 3.08
N LEU A 205 -10.01 -0.57 2.87
CA LEU A 205 -10.49 -1.80 2.25
C LEU A 205 -10.67 -1.68 0.73
N GLY A 206 -10.32 -0.53 0.14
CA GLY A 206 -10.43 -0.30 -1.30
C GLY A 206 -11.86 -0.11 -1.82
N PHE A 207 -12.85 0.08 -0.94
CA PHE A 207 -14.24 0.38 -1.34
C PHE A 207 -14.45 1.85 -1.70
N LYS A 208 -13.51 2.72 -1.32
CA LYS A 208 -13.54 4.16 -1.58
C LYS A 208 -12.14 4.64 -1.91
N THR A 209 -12.03 5.61 -2.82
CA THR A 209 -10.79 6.37 -2.99
C THR A 209 -10.60 7.27 -1.75
N PRO A 210 -9.50 7.14 -0.98
CA PRO A 210 -9.13 8.09 0.07
C PRO A 210 -9.22 9.54 -0.41
N VAL A 211 -9.91 10.35 0.39
CA VAL A 211 -9.87 11.81 0.25
C VAL A 211 -8.59 12.26 0.95
N ILE A 212 -7.58 12.62 0.17
CA ILE A 212 -6.30 13.08 0.67
C ILE A 212 -6.31 14.61 0.65
N ASN A 213 -6.56 15.21 1.81
CA ASN A 213 -6.31 16.63 2.05
C ASN A 213 -4.93 16.77 2.71
N MET A 214 -3.88 16.93 1.90
CA MET A 214 -2.51 17.23 2.33
C MET A 214 -2.21 18.71 2.09
N THR A 215 -1.27 19.27 2.85
CA THR A 215 -0.65 20.55 2.47
C THR A 215 0.39 20.31 1.37
N GLU A 216 0.72 21.33 0.57
CA GLU A 216 1.78 21.25 -0.45
C GLU A 216 3.12 20.81 0.17
N GLU A 217 3.44 21.29 1.38
CA GLU A 217 4.64 20.90 2.12
C GLU A 217 4.64 19.39 2.43
N GLN A 218 3.51 18.85 2.90
CA GLN A 218 3.39 17.42 3.20
C GLN A 218 3.50 16.56 1.94
N GLU A 219 2.94 17.02 0.83
CA GLU A 219 3.04 16.35 -0.46
C GLU A 219 4.48 16.35 -0.98
N VAL A 220 5.19 17.47 -0.88
CA VAL A 220 6.61 17.58 -1.27
C VAL A 220 7.49 16.69 -0.38
N LEU A 221 7.31 16.73 0.95
CA LEU A 221 8.09 15.90 1.88
C LEU A 221 7.86 14.41 1.62
N LEU A 222 6.61 14.01 1.44
CA LEU A 222 6.25 12.63 1.11
C LEU A 222 6.86 12.21 -0.23
N THR A 223 6.73 13.05 -1.27
CA THR A 223 7.30 12.79 -2.60
C THR A 223 8.83 12.67 -2.55
N GLN A 224 9.50 13.57 -1.83
CA GLN A 224 10.96 13.55 -1.67
C GLN A 224 11.43 12.29 -0.94
N TYR A 225 10.75 11.90 0.14
CA TYR A 225 11.05 10.67 0.87
C TYR A 225 10.88 9.45 -0.05
N MET A 226 9.80 9.42 -0.84
CA MET A 226 9.55 8.32 -1.76
C MET A 226 10.54 8.24 -2.90
N SER A 227 10.95 9.37 -3.47
CA SER A 227 12.03 9.41 -4.45
C SER A 227 13.32 8.81 -3.88
N ASN A 228 13.67 9.13 -2.63
CA ASN A 228 14.87 8.60 -1.99
C ASN A 228 14.75 7.08 -1.71
N LYS A 229 13.54 6.58 -1.44
CA LYS A 229 13.29 5.17 -1.14
C LYS A 229 13.24 4.28 -2.39
N LEU A 230 12.55 4.74 -3.44
CA LEU A 230 12.50 4.05 -4.74
C LEU A 230 13.85 4.04 -5.44
N ASP A 231 14.68 5.07 -5.21
CA ASP A 231 16.03 5.13 -5.76
C ASP A 231 17.02 4.19 -5.05
N GLY A 232 16.70 3.71 -3.83
CA GLY A 232 17.33 2.55 -3.17
C GLY A 232 18.86 2.45 -3.13
N SER A 233 19.59 3.48 -3.57
CA SER A 233 21.02 3.41 -3.90
C SER A 233 21.84 4.56 -3.29
N THR A 234 21.22 5.67 -2.87
CA THR A 234 21.98 6.90 -2.56
C THR A 234 22.07 7.30 -1.08
N LEU A 235 21.39 6.61 -0.15
CA LEU A 235 21.62 6.83 1.30
C LEU A 235 22.89 6.13 1.82
N ILE A 236 23.35 5.06 1.16
CA ILE A 236 24.66 4.46 1.45
C ILE A 236 25.79 5.35 0.91
N GLU A 237 25.59 6.03 -0.23
CA GLU A 237 26.60 6.90 -0.83
C GLU A 237 26.82 8.23 -0.08
N ARG A 238 25.78 8.84 0.51
CA ARG A 238 25.97 10.09 1.28
C ARG A 238 26.80 9.86 2.55
N ASN A 239 26.58 8.76 3.26
CA ASN A 239 27.40 8.42 4.43
C ASN A 239 28.83 8.00 4.05
N GLN A 240 29.02 7.34 2.90
CA GLN A 240 30.35 7.00 2.37
C GLN A 240 31.12 8.24 1.92
N HIS A 241 30.44 9.23 1.31
CA HIS A 241 31.07 10.47 0.86
C HIS A 241 31.41 11.40 2.05
N GLU A 242 30.59 11.40 3.11
CA GLU A 242 30.86 12.16 4.34
C GLU A 242 31.98 11.51 5.18
N LEU A 243 32.07 10.17 5.20
CA LEU A 243 33.20 9.42 5.78
C LEU A 243 34.49 9.60 4.97
N ALA A 244 34.41 9.65 3.63
CA ALA A 244 35.57 9.86 2.76
C ALA A 244 36.14 11.28 2.89
N ILE A 245 35.29 12.29 3.08
CA ILE A 245 35.72 13.69 3.32
C ILE A 245 36.39 13.81 4.69
N ASN A 246 35.84 13.18 5.74
CA ASN A 246 36.45 13.27 7.07
C ASN A 246 37.79 12.51 7.18
N ASN A 247 37.94 11.36 6.52
CA ASN A 247 39.22 10.63 6.49
C ASN A 247 40.30 11.28 5.62
N SER A 248 39.94 12.11 4.64
CA SER A 248 40.93 12.83 3.80
C SER A 248 41.41 14.13 4.42
N VAL A 249 40.71 14.65 5.44
CA VAL A 249 41.18 15.80 6.25
C VAL A 249 42.15 15.36 7.35
N GLU A 250 42.05 14.12 7.85
CA GLU A 250 42.92 13.60 8.92
C GLU A 250 44.31 13.11 8.42
N LEU A 251 44.49 12.95 7.10
CA LEU A 251 45.77 12.59 6.47
C LEU A 251 46.56 13.78 5.92
N ALA A 252 46.06 15.00 6.13
CA ALA A 252 46.68 16.25 5.67
C ALA A 252 47.32 17.09 6.80
N TYR A 253 47.52 16.51 7.98
CA TYR A 253 48.23 17.10 9.12
C TYR A 253 49.40 16.25 9.58
#